data_AF-A0A655DQL4-F1
#
_entry.id   AF-A0A655DQL4-F1
#
_cell.length_a   1.000
_cell.length_b   1.000
_cell.length_c   1.000
_cell.angle_alpha   90.00
_cell.angle_beta   90.00
_cell.angle_gamma   90.00
#
_symmetry.space_group_name_H-M   'P 1'
#
loop_
_entity.id
_entity.type
_entity.pdbx_description
1 polymer ?
#
loop_
_entity_poly.entity_id
_entity_poly.type
_entity_poly.pdbx_seq_one_letter_code
_entity_poly.pdbx_strand_id
1 'polypeptide(L)' 'MQHSVLGLPALNSIPLRVDCGTSDRFYFATRQFVNQLHQPPAGSFSPGGHDASYWREQLPGELAWMAS' A
#
# COMPACT_ATOMS: atom_id res chain seq x y z
N MET A 1 -0.10 -16.73 -12.48
CA MET A 1 0.58 -15.54 -13.05
C MET A 1 1.90 -15.35 -12.33
N GLN A 2 3.00 -15.16 -13.04
CA GLN A 2 4.36 -15.14 -12.45
C GLN A 2 4.71 -13.86 -11.67
N HIS A 3 3.85 -12.84 -11.67
CA HIS A 3 4.08 -11.55 -11.01
C HIS A 3 2.85 -11.09 -10.20
N SER A 4 2.35 -11.96 -9.31
CA SER A 4 1.21 -11.65 -8.45
C SER A 4 1.68 -11.44 -7.01
N VAL A 5 1.16 -10.41 -6.35
CA VAL A 5 1.27 -10.23 -4.89
C VAL A 5 0.10 -10.85 -4.13
N LEU A 6 -0.92 -11.35 -4.85
CA LEU A 6 -2.07 -12.01 -4.24
C LEU A 6 -1.71 -13.43 -3.78
N GLY A 7 -2.19 -13.80 -2.58
CA GLY A 7 -2.06 -15.14 -2.04
C GLY A 7 -0.62 -15.59 -1.72
N LEU A 8 0.30 -14.65 -1.48
CA LEU A 8 1.69 -14.95 -1.13
C LEU A 8 1.88 -15.02 0.40
N PRO A 9 2.08 -16.20 1.01
CA PRO A 9 2.20 -16.32 2.47
C PRO A 9 3.38 -15.54 3.05
N ALA A 10 4.47 -15.42 2.29
CA ALA A 10 5.67 -14.68 2.71
C ALA A 10 5.39 -13.21 3.05
N LEU A 11 4.39 -12.59 2.41
CA LEU A 11 3.99 -11.21 2.67
C LEU A 11 3.31 -11.04 4.04
N ASN A 12 2.82 -12.13 4.65
CA ASN A 12 2.27 -12.09 6.01
C ASN A 12 3.36 -12.17 7.10
N SER A 13 4.63 -12.35 6.72
CA SER A 13 5.74 -12.56 7.66
C SER A 13 6.72 -11.38 7.69
N ILE A 14 6.44 -10.30 6.97
CA ILE A 14 7.25 -9.09 6.94
C ILE A 14 6.37 -7.87 7.24
N PRO A 15 6.94 -6.79 7.80
CA PRO A 15 6.23 -5.51 7.88
C PRO A 15 5.90 -5.02 6.47
N LEU A 16 4.66 -4.60 6.28
CA LEU A 16 4.18 -4.02 5.04
C LEU A 16 3.65 -2.62 5.30
N ARG A 17 3.86 -1.75 4.32
CA ARG A 17 3.23 -0.46 4.21
C ARG A 17 2.59 -0.31 2.83
N VAL A 18 1.37 0.21 2.79
CA VAL A 18 0.60 0.40 1.57
C VAL A 18 -0.12 1.75 1.64
N ASP A 19 0.28 2.66 0.74
CA ASP A 19 -0.40 3.93 0.52
C ASP A 19 -1.03 3.95 -0.88
N CYS A 20 -2.28 4.38 -1.00
CA CYS A 20 -2.95 4.47 -2.30
C CYS A 20 -4.08 5.52 -2.29
N GLY A 21 -4.07 6.39 -3.30
CA GLY A 21 -5.07 7.42 -3.46
C GLY A 21 -6.47 6.85 -3.71
N THR A 22 -7.51 7.42 -3.11
CA THR A 22 -8.90 6.98 -3.33
C THR A 22 -9.44 7.30 -4.72
N SER A 23 -8.76 8.16 -5.48
CA SER A 23 -9.05 8.44 -6.90
C SER A 23 -8.05 7.77 -7.85
N ASP A 24 -7.11 6.96 -7.34
CA ASP A 24 -6.21 6.16 -8.17
C ASP A 24 -7.00 5.03 -8.85
N ARG A 25 -6.75 4.79 -10.15
CA ARG A 25 -7.36 3.70 -10.91
C ARG A 25 -7.07 2.32 -10.31
N PHE A 26 -6.02 2.19 -9.51
CA PHE A 26 -5.61 0.96 -8.83
C PHE A 26 -6.23 0.78 -7.44
N TYR A 27 -6.99 1.76 -6.94
CA TYR A 27 -7.57 1.76 -5.59
C TYR A 27 -8.26 0.45 -5.23
N PHE A 28 -9.12 -0.09 -6.10
CA PHE A 28 -9.84 -1.34 -5.83
C PHE A 28 -8.93 -2.57 -5.77
N ALA A 29 -7.92 -2.64 -6.63
CA ALA A 29 -6.94 -3.74 -6.61
C ALA A 29 -6.08 -3.67 -5.34
N THR A 30 -5.65 -2.48 -4.94
CA THR A 30 -4.89 -2.27 -3.71
C THR A 30 -5.73 -2.62 -2.48
N ARG A 31 -7.02 -2.22 -2.44
CA ARG A 31 -7.95 -2.63 -1.39
C ARG A 31 -8.11 -4.14 -1.31
N GLN A 32 -8.22 -4.82 -2.45
CA GLN A 32 -8.28 -6.29 -2.50
C GLN A 32 -7.00 -6.92 -1.93
N PHE A 33 -5.83 -6.41 -2.31
CA PHE A 33 -4.54 -6.86 -1.77
C PHE A 33 -4.47 -6.67 -0.26
N VAL A 34 -4.78 -5.47 0.25
CA VAL A 34 -4.74 -5.18 1.70
C VAL A 34 -5.71 -6.08 2.47
N ASN A 35 -6.91 -6.30 1.96
CA ASN A 35 -7.93 -7.13 2.62
C ASN A 35 -7.57 -8.63 2.69
N GLN A 36 -6.60 -9.10 1.90
CA GLN A 36 -6.16 -10.49 1.97
C GLN A 36 -5.12 -10.74 3.08
N LEU A 37 -4.46 -9.68 3.57
CA LEU A 37 -3.34 -9.79 4.49
C LEU A 37 -3.84 -10.20 5.88
N HIS A 38 -3.04 -11.01 6.59
CA HIS A 38 -3.37 -11.42 7.96
C HIS A 38 -3.32 -10.26 8.96
N GLN A 39 -2.42 -9.30 8.72
CA GLN A 39 -2.27 -8.10 9.53
C GLN A 39 -2.47 -6.87 8.64
N PRO A 40 -3.15 -5.83 9.13
CA PRO A 40 -3.28 -4.60 8.39
C PRO A 40 -1.88 -3.99 8.20
N PRO A 41 -1.51 -3.58 6.97
CA PRO A 41 -0.25 -2.89 6.73
C PRO A 41 -0.30 -1.48 7.34
N ALA A 42 0.88 -0.88 7.54
CA ALA A 42 0.99 0.56 7.77
C ALA A 42 0.56 1.36 6.52
N GLY A 43 0.43 2.68 6.67
CA GLY A 43 -0.01 3.56 5.59
C GLY A 43 -1.53 3.73 5.56
N SER A 44 -2.06 4.35 4.51
CA SER A 44 -3.49 4.63 4.41
C SER A 44 -4.02 4.79 3.00
N PHE A 45 -5.35 4.75 2.89
CA PHE A 45 -6.06 5.25 1.72
C PHE A 45 -6.51 6.67 2.00
N SER A 46 -6.10 7.61 1.16
CA SER A 46 -6.34 9.05 1.34
C SER A 46 -6.72 9.70 0.00
N PRO A 47 -7.32 10.90 -0.01
CA PRO A 47 -7.62 11.60 -1.27
C PRO A 47 -6.37 11.77 -2.14
N GLY A 48 -6.48 11.49 -3.44
CA GLY A 48 -5.38 11.61 -4.39
C GLY A 48 -5.47 10.60 -5.54
N GLY A 49 -4.71 10.85 -6.61
CA GLY A 49 -4.66 10.03 -7.81
C GLY A 49 -3.32 9.34 -8.03
N HIS A 50 -3.14 8.79 -9.23
CA HIS A 50 -1.89 8.13 -9.63
C HIS A 50 -0.86 9.15 -10.13
N ASP A 51 -0.42 10.05 -9.25
CA ASP A 51 0.40 11.19 -9.63
C ASP A 51 1.50 11.52 -8.62
N ALA A 52 2.43 12.38 -9.04
CA ALA A 52 3.58 12.76 -8.24
C ALA A 52 3.25 13.74 -7.11
N SER A 53 2.06 14.34 -7.07
CA SER A 53 1.62 15.15 -5.92
C SER A 53 1.29 14.20 -4.77
N TYR A 54 0.46 13.19 -5.04
CA TYR A 54 0.09 12.19 -4.04
C TYR A 54 1.31 11.51 -3.42
N TRP A 55 2.25 11.05 -4.24
CA TRP A 55 3.45 10.36 -3.73
C TRP A 55 4.39 11.27 -2.92
N ARG A 56 4.45 12.57 -3.22
CA ARG A 56 5.21 13.52 -2.40
C ARG A 56 4.58 13.72 -1.02
N GLU A 57 3.26 13.65 -0.93
CA GLU A 57 2.55 13.72 0.35
C GLU A 57 2.77 12.48 1.21
N GLN A 58 2.92 11.29 0.61
CA GLN A 58 3.16 10.05 1.36
C GLN A 58 4.62 9.90 1.83
N LEU A 59 5.58 10.48 1.09
CA LEU A 59 7.02 10.30 1.31
C LEU A 59 7.49 10.56 2.76
N PRO A 60 7.11 11.65 3.45
CA PRO A 60 7.56 11.87 4.82
C PRO A 60 7.10 10.76 5.77
N GLY A 61 5.88 10.27 5.58
CA GLY A 61 5.36 9.14 6.33
C GLY A 61 6.17 7.89 6.06
N GLU A 62 6.44 7.57 4.79
CA GLU A 62 7.20 6.38 4.37
C GLU A 62 8.58 6.34 5.04
N LEU A 63 9.31 7.46 5.00
CA LEU A 63 10.61 7.59 5.63
C LEU A 63 10.56 7.40 7.15
N ALA A 64 9.55 7.97 7.82
CA ALA A 64 9.38 7.81 9.26
C ALA A 64 9.09 6.36 9.66
N TRP A 65 8.36 5.61 8.82
CA TRP A 65 8.07 4.20 9.04
C TRP A 65 9.31 3.30 8.82
N MET A 66 10.11 3.58 7.79
CA MET A 66 11.35 2.82 7.57
C MET A 66 12.40 3.04 8.67
N ALA A 67 12.33 4.16 9.39
CA ALA A 67 13.24 4.50 10.48
C ALA A 67 12.82 3.94 11.84
N SER A 68 11.68 3.23 11.93
CA SER A 68 11.13 2.69 13.19
C SER A 68 11.54 1.27 13.49
#